data_AF-A0A1D7Y311-F1
#
_entry.id   AF-A0A1D7Y311-F1
#
_cell.length_a   1.000
_cell.length_b   1.000
_cell.length_c   1.000
_cell.angle_alpha   90.00
_cell.angle_beta   90.00
_cell.angle_gamma   90.00
#
_symmetry.space_group_name_H-M   'P 1'
#
loop_
_entity.id
_entity.type
_entity.pdbx_description
1 polymer ?
#
loop_
_entity_poly.entity_id
_entity_poly.type
_entity_poly.pdbx_seq_one_letter_code
_entity_poly.pdbx_strand_id
1 'polypeptide(L)'
;MRRGLNRLRDLDPPTGEQLREVIRYEHDTPGDMIHVDIKKLGRIPAGGGWRMHGHGTDAARASKRVGPGTGKVGYTYMHSALDDHSRLAYTEALEDGAEGHLLHRPHEVRHR
;
A
#
# COMPACT_ATOMS: atom_id res chain seq x y z
N MET A 1 13.45 -30.22 -4.45
CA MET A 1 12.24 -31.03 -4.19
C MET A 1 11.13 -30.09 -3.69
N ARG A 2 10.02 -29.96 -4.41
CA ARG A 2 8.88 -29.13 -3.99
C ARG A 2 7.95 -30.01 -3.16
N ARG A 3 7.71 -29.66 -1.89
CA ARG A 3 7.02 -30.54 -0.93
C ARG A 3 5.49 -30.64 -1.09
N GLY A 4 4.90 -30.02 -2.12
CA GLY A 4 3.46 -30.12 -2.41
C GLY A 4 2.53 -29.41 -1.40
N LEU A 5 3.07 -28.73 -0.38
CA LEU A 5 2.32 -28.10 0.72
C LEU A 5 1.69 -26.75 0.35
N ASN A 6 1.10 -26.62 -0.85
CA ASN A 6 0.52 -25.36 -1.32
C ASN A 6 -0.97 -25.19 -0.99
N ARG A 7 -1.61 -26.19 -0.36
CA ARG A 7 -3.01 -26.10 0.06
C ARG A 7 -3.03 -26.00 1.58
N LEU A 8 -3.85 -25.09 2.11
CA LEU A 8 -3.97 -24.88 3.56
C LEU A 8 -4.33 -26.18 4.32
N ARG A 9 -5.13 -27.05 3.71
CA ARG A 9 -5.48 -28.38 4.27
C ARG A 9 -4.28 -29.32 4.45
N ASP A 10 -3.21 -29.10 3.68
CA ASP A 10 -1.99 -29.90 3.75
C ASP A 10 -1.04 -29.35 4.84
N LEU A 11 -1.39 -28.21 5.43
CA LEU A 11 -0.71 -27.54 6.54
C LEU A 11 -1.50 -27.62 7.85
N ASP A 12 -2.75 -28.11 7.82
CA ASP A 12 -3.57 -28.31 9.01
C ASP A 12 -2.87 -29.33 9.95
N PRO A 13 -2.85 -29.11 11.27
CA PRO A 13 -2.26 -30.07 12.21
C PRO A 13 -2.86 -31.48 12.05
N PRO A 14 -2.10 -32.56 12.37
CA PRO A 14 -2.57 -33.95 12.24
C PRO A 14 -3.81 -34.27 13.08
N THR A 15 -4.18 -33.38 14.00
CA THR A 15 -5.37 -33.43 14.85
C THR A 15 -6.67 -33.18 14.08
N GLY A 16 -6.61 -32.72 12.82
CA GLY A 16 -7.79 -32.42 12.01
C GLY A 16 -8.48 -31.11 12.37
N GLU A 17 -7.87 -30.33 13.26
CA GLU A 17 -8.30 -28.98 13.57
C GLU A 17 -8.10 -28.09 12.35
N GLN A 18 -9.19 -27.43 11.95
CA GLN A 18 -9.14 -26.50 10.84
C GLN A 18 -8.38 -25.26 11.31
N LEU A 19 -7.28 -24.88 10.68
CA LEU A 19 -6.65 -23.56 10.87
C LEU A 19 -7.55 -22.39 10.36
N ARG A 20 -8.84 -22.65 10.15
CA ARG A 20 -9.86 -21.71 9.72
C ARG A 20 -10.32 -20.80 10.85
N GLU A 21 -9.94 -21.08 12.09
CA GLU A 21 -10.17 -20.12 13.18
C GLU A 21 -9.36 -18.86 12.86
N VAL A 22 -10.09 -17.81 12.45
CA VAL A 22 -9.49 -16.51 12.19
C VAL A 22 -9.12 -15.91 13.54
N ILE A 23 -7.88 -16.12 13.96
CA ILE A 23 -7.29 -15.39 15.08
C ILE A 23 -7.15 -13.94 14.62
N ARG A 24 -8.12 -13.11 15.01
CA ARG A 24 -8.08 -11.67 14.73
C ARG A 24 -7.23 -11.00 15.79
N TYR A 25 -6.14 -10.42 15.36
CA TYR A 25 -5.51 -9.33 16.11
C TYR A 25 -6.40 -8.12 15.88
N GLU A 26 -7.20 -7.77 16.89
CA GLU A 26 -8.11 -6.63 16.90
C GLU A 26 -8.02 -5.95 18.26
N HIS A 27 -7.89 -4.62 18.28
CA HIS A 27 -7.93 -3.86 19.52
C HIS A 27 -9.37 -3.66 20.02
N ASP A 28 -9.54 -3.40 21.32
CA ASP A 28 -10.86 -3.41 21.96
C ASP A 28 -11.75 -2.22 21.58
N THR A 29 -11.17 -1.07 21.19
CA THR A 29 -11.95 0.13 20.85
C THR A 29 -11.45 0.85 19.59
N PRO A 30 -12.32 1.60 18.87
CA PRO A 30 -11.91 2.42 17.74
C PRO A 30 -10.83 3.44 18.13
N GLY A 31 -9.78 3.56 17.31
CA GLY A 31 -8.67 4.49 17.50
C GLY A 31 -7.50 3.94 18.31
N ASP A 32 -7.62 2.75 18.92
CA ASP A 32 -6.55 2.13 19.71
C ASP A 32 -5.35 1.69 18.84
N MET A 33 -5.59 1.33 17.58
CA MET A 33 -4.56 0.96 16.63
C MET A 33 -4.94 1.38 15.21
N ILE A 34 -4.11 2.24 14.64
CA ILE A 34 -4.23 2.68 13.26
C ILE A 34 -3.02 2.18 12.46
N HIS A 35 -3.28 1.33 11.48
CA HIS A 35 -2.27 0.91 10.51
C HIS A 35 -2.11 1.98 9.44
N VAL A 36 -0.94 2.63 9.42
CA VAL A 36 -0.58 3.63 8.41
C VAL A 36 0.42 3.02 7.44
N ASP A 37 0.15 3.18 6.15
CA ASP A 37 0.99 2.69 5.07
C ASP A 37 1.16 3.75 3.99
N ILE A 38 2.38 3.86 3.45
CA ILE A 38 2.70 4.73 2.33
C ILE A 38 3.16 3.86 1.18
N LYS A 39 2.40 3.92 0.08
CA LYS A 39 2.71 3.17 -1.14
C LYS A 39 3.11 4.11 -2.26
N LYS A 40 4.35 3.98 -2.71
CA LYS A 40 4.88 4.66 -3.90
C LYS A 40 4.47 3.90 -5.16
N LEU A 41 3.64 4.52 -6.00
CA LEU A 41 3.14 3.93 -7.24
C LEU A 41 3.60 4.75 -8.45
N GLY A 42 3.95 4.07 -9.54
CA GLY A 42 4.30 4.74 -10.80
C GLY A 42 3.09 5.44 -11.40
N ARG A 43 3.22 6.73 -11.72
CA ARG A 43 2.13 7.52 -12.31
C ARG A 43 1.77 6.97 -13.70
N ILE A 44 0.47 6.96 -14.01
CA ILE A 44 0.00 6.61 -15.36
C ILE A 44 0.13 7.85 -16.25
N PRO A 45 0.85 7.79 -17.38
CA PRO A 45 0.96 8.93 -18.29
C PRO A 45 -0.39 9.32 -18.88
N ALA A 46 -0.61 10.62 -19.07
CA ALA A 46 -1.71 11.11 -19.91
C ALA A 46 -1.52 10.56 -21.33
N GLY A 47 -2.54 9.89 -21.86
CA GLY A 47 -2.46 9.17 -23.14
C GLY A 47 -2.03 7.70 -23.03
N GLY A 48 -1.70 7.21 -21.83
CA GLY A 48 -1.48 5.79 -21.56
C GLY A 48 -0.02 5.32 -21.62
N GLY A 49 0.19 4.11 -21.10
CA GLY A 49 1.50 3.45 -21.05
C GLY A 49 1.66 2.38 -22.13
N TRP A 50 2.58 1.45 -21.89
CA TRP A 50 2.82 0.30 -22.77
C TRP A 50 1.56 -0.56 -23.03
N ARG A 51 0.59 -0.58 -22.10
CA ARG A 51 -0.69 -1.27 -22.32
C ARG A 51 -1.52 -0.66 -23.45
N MET A 52 -1.39 0.65 -23.69
CA MET A 52 -2.10 1.36 -24.75
C MET A 52 -1.27 1.39 -26.06
N HIS A 53 0.05 1.53 -25.95
CA HIS A 53 0.93 1.70 -27.12
C HIS A 53 1.67 0.43 -27.56
N GLY A 54 1.45 -0.70 -26.90
CA GLY A 54 2.21 -1.93 -27.10
C GLY A 54 3.52 -1.96 -26.30
N HIS A 55 3.92 -3.15 -25.85
CA HIS A 55 5.16 -3.30 -25.09
C HIS A 55 6.39 -3.07 -25.97
N GLY A 56 7.33 -2.23 -25.50
CA GLY A 56 8.61 -2.01 -26.17
C GLY A 56 8.58 -1.06 -27.38
N THR A 57 7.43 -0.47 -27.71
CA THR A 57 7.33 0.52 -28.78
C THR A 57 7.93 1.87 -28.37
N ASP A 58 8.33 2.68 -29.36
CA ASP A 58 8.88 4.02 -29.08
C ASP A 58 7.83 4.94 -28.46
N ALA A 59 6.56 4.81 -28.84
CA ALA A 59 5.45 5.51 -28.20
C ALA A 59 5.32 5.14 -26.71
N ALA A 60 5.46 3.86 -26.33
CA ALA A 60 5.45 3.43 -24.93
C ALA A 60 6.66 3.93 -24.13
N ARG A 61 7.84 4.06 -24.77
CA ARG A 61 9.04 4.64 -24.14
C ARG A 61 8.90 6.15 -23.98
N ALA A 62 8.34 6.82 -24.99
CA ALA A 62 8.09 8.25 -24.99
C ALA A 62 7.07 8.64 -23.92
N SER A 63 6.00 7.84 -23.71
CA SER A 63 4.99 8.16 -22.70
C SER A 63 5.51 8.13 -21.26
N LYS A 64 6.62 7.44 -20.98
CA LYS A 64 7.30 7.54 -19.68
C LYS A 64 8.08 8.85 -19.50
N ARG A 65 8.30 9.61 -20.58
CA ARG A 65 9.15 10.80 -20.63
C ARG A 65 8.41 12.14 -20.72
N VAL A 66 7.10 12.14 -20.42
CA VAL A 66 6.23 13.31 -20.61
C VAL A 66 5.98 14.11 -19.33
N GLY A 67 6.64 13.77 -18.22
CA GLY A 67 6.36 14.45 -16.95
C GLY A 67 7.01 15.83 -16.83
N PRO A 68 6.37 16.76 -16.11
CA PRO A 68 6.84 18.15 -15.97
C PRO A 68 8.17 18.22 -15.21
N GLY A 69 9.03 19.16 -15.63
CA GLY A 69 10.34 19.43 -15.03
C GLY A 69 11.41 18.40 -15.34
N THR A 70 11.21 17.14 -14.92
CA THR A 70 12.23 16.07 -15.00
C THR A 70 12.18 15.25 -16.29
N GLY A 71 11.17 15.46 -17.14
CA GLY A 71 10.94 14.65 -18.33
C GLY A 71 10.67 13.18 -18.00
N LYS A 72 10.10 12.88 -16.83
CA LYS A 72 9.68 11.54 -16.39
C LYS A 72 8.30 11.62 -15.77
N VAL A 73 7.42 10.67 -16.06
CA VAL A 73 6.01 10.68 -15.58
C VAL A 73 5.88 10.78 -14.05
N GLY A 74 6.89 10.33 -13.30
CA GLY A 74 6.97 10.45 -11.85
C GLY A 74 6.20 9.36 -11.09
N TYR A 75 6.02 9.59 -9.80
CA TYR A 75 5.32 8.72 -8.88
C TYR A 75 4.17 9.47 -8.20
N THR A 76 3.25 8.71 -7.63
CA THR A 76 2.20 9.18 -6.71
C THR A 76 2.30 8.34 -5.45
N TYR A 77 2.10 8.95 -4.29
CA TYR A 77 2.19 8.29 -2.99
C TYR A 77 0.80 8.15 -2.40
N MET A 78 0.34 6.92 -2.24
CA MET A 78 -0.92 6.62 -1.56
C MET A 78 -0.63 6.54 -0.07
N HIS A 79 -1.20 7.46 0.69
CA HIS A 79 -1.19 7.42 2.15
C HIS A 79 -2.49 6.77 2.58
N SER A 80 -2.38 5.59 3.18
CA SER A 80 -3.54 4.83 3.66
C SER A 80 -3.48 4.72 5.17
N ALA A 81 -4.61 4.95 5.83
CA ALA A 81 -4.79 4.74 7.26
C ALA A 81 -5.99 3.82 7.47
N LEU A 82 -5.81 2.78 8.28
CA LEU A 82 -6.80 1.77 8.59
C LEU A 82 -6.94 1.64 10.10
N ASP A 83 -8.12 1.92 10.62
CA ASP A 83 -8.43 1.63 12.01
C ASP A 83 -8.76 0.13 12.15
N ASP A 84 -8.03 -0.56 13.02
CA ASP A 84 -8.11 -2.02 13.10
C ASP A 84 -9.44 -2.51 13.71
N HIS A 85 -10.01 -1.77 14.66
CA HIS A 85 -11.27 -2.13 15.30
C HIS A 85 -12.49 -1.75 14.46
N SER A 86 -12.67 -0.46 14.13
CA SER A 86 -13.83 0.02 13.38
C SER A 86 -13.80 -0.35 11.89
N ARG A 87 -12.64 -0.81 11.38
CA ARG A 87 -12.39 -1.08 9.97
C ARG A 87 -12.57 0.15 9.06
N LEU A 88 -12.57 1.35 9.63
CA LEU A 88 -12.56 2.59 8.87
C LEU A 88 -11.25 2.70 8.08
N ALA A 89 -11.37 2.99 6.79
CA ALA A 89 -10.24 3.19 5.90
C ALA A 89 -10.25 4.60 5.31
N TYR A 90 -9.10 5.26 5.35
CA TYR A 90 -8.84 6.52 4.66
C TYR A 90 -7.69 6.33 3.69
N THR A 91 -7.78 6.94 2.50
CA THR A 91 -6.64 6.96 1.57
C THR A 91 -6.63 8.25 0.76
N GLU A 92 -5.46 8.87 0.68
CA GLU A 92 -5.21 10.04 -0.15
C GLU A 92 -3.97 9.86 -1.04
N ALA A 93 -4.03 10.47 -2.23
CA ALA A 93 -2.91 10.51 -3.17
C ALA A 93 -2.15 11.83 -2.98
N LEU A 94 -0.93 11.76 -2.46
CA LEU A 94 -0.06 12.94 -2.28
C LEU A 94 1.04 12.98 -3.34
N GLU A 95 1.41 14.21 -3.73
CA GLU A 95 2.56 14.49 -4.59
C GLU A 95 3.82 14.72 -3.74
N ASP A 96 5.01 14.61 -4.35
CA ASP A 96 6.37 14.66 -3.76
C ASP A 96 6.68 15.94 -2.92
N GLY A 97 5.72 16.83 -2.69
CA GLY A 97 5.85 18.02 -1.82
C GLY A 97 5.29 17.87 -0.41
N ALA A 98 4.59 16.76 -0.11
CA ALA A 98 4.01 16.51 1.21
C ALA A 98 4.79 15.45 2.03
N GLU A 99 5.99 15.08 1.58
CA GLU A 99 6.83 14.11 2.26
C GLU A 99 7.37 14.69 3.59
N GLY A 100 6.68 14.41 4.69
CA GLY A 100 7.30 14.33 6.02
C GLY A 100 6.97 15.38 7.07
N HIS A 101 6.26 16.48 6.78
CA HIS A 101 6.02 17.50 7.83
C HIS A 101 4.95 17.12 8.87
N LEU A 102 3.99 16.26 8.52
CA LEU A 102 2.86 15.96 9.40
C LEU A 102 3.12 14.86 10.44
N LEU A 103 4.17 14.04 10.26
CA LEU A 103 4.45 12.90 11.16
C LEU A 103 5.59 13.16 12.17
N HIS A 104 6.25 14.32 12.10
CA HIS A 104 7.30 14.71 13.04
C HIS A 104 6.96 16.01 13.77
N ARG A 105 5.83 16.03 14.49
CA ARG A 105 5.68 16.95 15.62
C ARG A 105 5.95 16.16 16.89
N PRO A 106 7.03 16.44 17.64
CA PRO A 106 7.19 15.83 18.95
C PRO A 106 5.97 16.25 19.78
N HIS A 107 5.18 15.27 20.20
CA HIS A 107 4.18 15.49 21.23
C HIS A 107 4.93 15.85 22.51
N GLU A 108 4.97 17.14 22.85
CA GLU A 108 5.29 17.58 24.20
C GLU A 108 4.16 17.09 25.12
N VAL A 109 4.35 15.91 25.71
CA VAL A 109 3.55 15.44 26.83
C VAL A 109 3.92 16.32 28.03
N ARG A 110 3.11 17.35 28.29
CA ARG A 110 3.15 18.06 29.56
C ARG A 110 2.57 17.15 30.63
N HIS A 111 3.46 16.49 31.39
CA HIS A 111 3.08 15.90 32.66
C HIS A 111 2.58 17.00 33.59
N ARG A 112 1.42 16.76 34.20
CA ARG A 112 0.91 17.49 35.35
C ARG A 112 1.11 16.63 36.59
#